data_AF-A0A3N5WBZ9-F1
#
_entry.id   AF-A0A3N5WBZ9-F1
#
_cell.length_a   1.000
_cell.length_b   1.000
_cell.length_c   1.000
_cell.angle_alpha   90.00
_cell.angle_beta   90.00
_cell.angle_gamma   90.00
#
_symmetry.space_group_name_H-M   'P 1'
#
loop_
_entity.id
_entity.type
_entity.pdbx_description
1 polymer ?
#
loop_
_entity_poly.entity_id
_entity_poly.type
_entity_poly.pdbx_seq_one_letter_code
_entity_poly.pdbx_strand_id
1 'polypeptide(L)'
;DLTGGTAVTYQGRTADLAEPWRVVSFVDSLAEKLSFDPLSADPAALSSFAAGRGVEIAEGASRGAVLDALFEVLVEPSIDGPTFVVDFPKETSPLAKERRDRPGVVERFEPYLFGMEIGNSFSELNDPIEQRARFEAQRGLRGKEGEEAQQVDEDFLRALEYGMPPTGGLGVGIDRLAMIFADQPSIRDVLFFPQLRPEGNE
;
A
#
# COMPACT_ATOMS: atom_id res chain seq x y z
N ASP A 1 10.56 0.80 -30.77
CA ASP A 1 10.14 1.77 -29.75
C ASP A 1 8.87 1.29 -29.08
N LEU A 2 8.89 1.08 -27.77
CA LEU A 2 7.67 0.74 -27.02
C LEU A 2 6.73 1.95 -26.92
N THR A 3 7.26 3.16 -26.72
CA THR A 3 6.47 4.41 -26.77
C THR A 3 7.17 5.56 -27.50
N GLY A 4 8.51 5.63 -27.49
CA GLY A 4 9.28 6.69 -28.15
C GLY A 4 9.13 8.10 -27.53
N GLY A 5 8.52 8.19 -26.35
CA GLY A 5 8.25 9.43 -25.62
C GLY A 5 7.76 9.15 -24.19
N THR A 6 7.27 10.19 -23.50
CA THR A 6 6.80 10.12 -22.10
C THR A 6 5.30 9.90 -21.98
N ALA A 7 4.55 10.07 -23.07
CA ALA A 7 3.15 9.68 -23.16
C ALA A 7 3.01 8.15 -23.25
N VAL A 8 2.12 7.60 -22.44
CA VAL A 8 1.79 6.17 -22.38
C VAL A 8 0.28 6.03 -22.51
N THR A 9 -0.14 5.04 -23.31
CA THR A 9 -1.55 4.68 -23.45
C THR A 9 -1.75 3.28 -22.89
N TYR A 10 -2.75 3.12 -22.01
CA TYR A 10 -3.14 1.85 -21.42
C TYR A 10 -4.66 1.74 -21.41
N GLN A 11 -5.19 0.70 -22.06
CA GLN A 11 -6.61 0.39 -22.13
C GLN A 11 -7.47 1.60 -22.56
N GLY A 12 -6.99 2.34 -23.57
CA GLY A 12 -7.66 3.53 -24.12
C GLY A 12 -7.51 4.81 -23.31
N ARG A 13 -6.85 4.78 -22.14
CA ARG A 13 -6.49 5.98 -21.35
C ARG A 13 -5.07 6.39 -21.66
N THR A 14 -4.80 7.70 -21.71
CA THR A 14 -3.45 8.24 -21.99
C THR A 14 -3.00 9.13 -20.85
N ALA A 15 -1.75 8.98 -20.43
CA ALA A 15 -1.09 9.82 -19.44
C ALA A 15 0.32 10.19 -19.90
N ASP A 16 0.75 11.43 -19.65
CA ASP A 16 2.13 11.85 -19.87
C ASP A 16 2.91 11.75 -18.56
N LEU A 17 3.90 10.84 -18.53
CA LEU A 17 4.71 10.59 -17.33
C LEU A 17 5.69 11.74 -17.02
N ALA A 18 5.87 12.70 -17.95
CA ALA A 18 6.67 13.90 -17.71
C ALA A 18 5.90 15.00 -16.97
N GLU A 19 4.57 14.94 -16.96
CA GLU A 19 3.77 15.90 -16.20
C GLU A 19 3.95 15.67 -14.70
N PRO A 20 3.84 16.73 -13.86
CA PRO A 20 3.87 16.57 -12.42
C PRO A 20 2.77 15.60 -11.94
N TRP A 21 3.18 14.57 -11.22
CA TRP A 21 2.24 13.60 -10.66
C TRP A 21 1.45 14.27 -9.54
N ARG A 22 0.15 13.97 -9.49
CA ARG A 22 -0.70 14.44 -8.40
C ARG A 22 -0.20 13.84 -7.07
N VAL A 23 -0.31 14.58 -5.98
CA VAL A 23 -0.06 14.05 -4.63
C VAL A 23 -1.38 14.01 -3.87
N VAL A 24 -1.70 12.86 -3.30
CA VAL A 24 -2.95 12.61 -2.58
C VAL A 24 -2.63 12.01 -1.22
N SER A 25 -3.13 12.62 -0.14
CA SER A 25 -2.97 12.07 1.21
C SER A 25 -4.00 10.97 1.46
N PHE A 26 -3.55 9.80 1.91
CA PHE A 26 -4.40 8.67 2.29
C PHE A 26 -5.39 9.10 3.37
N VAL A 27 -4.85 9.62 4.49
CA VAL A 27 -5.65 9.98 5.66
C VAL A 27 -6.65 11.08 5.34
N ASP A 28 -6.22 12.13 4.63
CA ASP A 28 -7.10 13.27 4.35
C ASP A 28 -8.19 12.89 3.34
N SER A 29 -7.83 12.15 2.29
CA SER A 29 -8.82 11.72 1.28
C SER A 29 -9.83 10.76 1.87
N LEU A 30 -9.39 9.86 2.75
CA LEU A 30 -10.31 8.96 3.45
C LEU A 30 -11.18 9.75 4.44
N ALA A 31 -10.61 10.69 5.20
CA ALA A 31 -11.36 11.55 6.11
C ALA A 31 -12.50 12.30 5.41
N GLU A 32 -12.26 12.81 4.19
CA GLU A 32 -13.30 13.44 3.38
C GLU A 32 -14.45 12.48 3.04
N LYS A 33 -14.15 11.22 2.69
CA LYS A 33 -15.17 10.20 2.37
C LYS A 33 -15.96 9.76 3.60
N LEU A 34 -15.29 9.69 4.76
CA LEU A 34 -15.86 9.28 6.03
C LEU A 34 -16.62 10.42 6.74
N SER A 35 -16.25 11.67 6.48
CA SER A 35 -16.68 12.86 7.23
C SER A 35 -16.25 12.88 8.71
N PHE A 36 -15.22 12.12 9.05
CA PHE A 36 -14.55 12.13 10.36
C PHE A 36 -13.08 11.70 10.19
N ASP A 37 -12.24 11.97 11.19
CA ASP A 37 -10.81 11.63 11.15
C ASP A 37 -10.59 10.10 11.30
N PRO A 38 -10.03 9.42 10.29
CA PRO A 38 -9.79 7.99 10.33
C PRO A 38 -8.66 7.60 11.29
N LEU A 39 -7.82 8.52 11.79
CA LEU A 39 -6.76 8.18 12.76
C LEU A 39 -7.27 8.11 14.20
N SER A 40 -8.24 8.95 14.55
CA SER A 40 -8.84 8.99 15.90
C SER A 40 -10.14 8.22 16.02
N ALA A 41 -10.70 7.73 14.90
CA ALA A 41 -11.94 6.97 14.88
C ALA A 41 -11.86 5.65 15.68
N ASP A 42 -12.94 5.36 16.39
CA ASP A 42 -13.18 4.09 17.07
C ASP A 42 -13.31 2.95 16.05
N PRO A 43 -12.70 1.77 16.28
CA PRO A 43 -12.81 0.65 15.36
C PRO A 43 -14.25 0.24 15.02
N ALA A 44 -15.18 0.30 15.97
CA ALA A 44 -16.57 -0.05 15.69
C ALA A 44 -17.24 0.95 14.74
N ALA A 45 -16.88 2.24 14.81
CA ALA A 45 -17.36 3.25 13.87
C ALA A 45 -16.84 3.00 12.45
N LEU A 46 -15.56 2.65 12.29
CA LEU A 46 -14.96 2.29 10.99
C LEU A 46 -15.64 1.05 10.40
N SER A 47 -15.78 -0.03 11.19
CA SER A 47 -16.44 -1.26 10.73
C SER A 47 -17.92 -1.04 10.39
N SER A 48 -18.65 -0.25 11.19
CA SER A 48 -20.04 0.10 10.89
C SER A 48 -20.17 0.92 9.61
N PHE A 49 -19.22 1.84 9.36
CA PHE A 49 -19.20 2.61 8.12
C PHE A 49 -18.92 1.70 6.92
N ALA A 50 -17.91 0.82 7.02
CA ALA A 50 -17.57 -0.16 6.00
C ALA A 50 -18.78 -1.03 5.62
N ALA A 51 -19.46 -1.61 6.62
CA ALA A 51 -20.66 -2.41 6.41
C ALA A 51 -21.79 -1.61 5.74
N GLY A 52 -22.02 -0.36 6.15
CA GLY A 52 -23.01 0.53 5.54
C GLY A 52 -22.71 0.92 4.08
N ARG A 53 -21.47 0.75 3.63
CA ARG A 53 -21.04 0.99 2.24
C ARG A 53 -20.82 -0.30 1.43
N GLY A 54 -21.10 -1.47 2.01
CA GLY A 54 -20.88 -2.75 1.36
C GLY A 54 -19.41 -3.10 1.18
N VAL A 55 -18.51 -2.52 1.99
CA VAL A 55 -17.09 -2.88 2.02
C VAL A 55 -16.97 -4.16 2.85
N GLU A 56 -16.49 -5.23 2.23
CA GLU A 56 -16.26 -6.49 2.90
C GLU A 56 -15.03 -6.40 3.80
N ILE A 57 -15.20 -6.70 5.09
CA ILE A 57 -14.13 -6.71 6.08
C ILE A 57 -14.04 -8.13 6.65
N ALA A 58 -12.85 -8.72 6.62
CA ALA A 58 -12.61 -10.03 7.19
C ALA A 58 -12.92 -10.07 8.70
N GLU A 59 -13.46 -11.19 9.19
CA GLU A 59 -13.71 -11.36 10.61
C GLU A 59 -12.39 -11.26 11.39
N GLY A 60 -12.35 -10.39 12.40
CA GLY A 60 -11.14 -10.14 13.17
C GLY A 60 -10.12 -9.21 12.52
N ALA A 61 -10.39 -8.63 11.34
CA ALA A 61 -9.49 -7.66 10.70
C ALA A 61 -8.97 -6.60 11.69
N SER A 62 -7.68 -6.29 11.58
CA SER A 62 -7.11 -5.18 12.34
C SER A 62 -7.68 -3.85 11.87
N ARG A 63 -7.49 -2.82 12.69
CA ARG A 63 -7.89 -1.47 12.35
C ARG A 63 -7.22 -0.98 11.05
N GLY A 64 -5.93 -1.29 10.88
CA GLY A 64 -5.19 -0.96 9.67
C GLY A 64 -5.80 -1.63 8.43
N ALA A 65 -6.11 -2.92 8.50
CA ALA A 65 -6.77 -3.63 7.41
C ALA A 65 -8.15 -3.03 7.06
N VAL A 66 -8.90 -2.52 8.04
CA VAL A 66 -10.16 -1.81 7.80
C VAL A 66 -9.91 -0.48 7.09
N LEU A 67 -8.89 0.28 7.48
CA LEU A 67 -8.53 1.53 6.81
C LEU A 67 -8.11 1.30 5.35
N ASP A 68 -7.27 0.29 5.11
CA ASP A 68 -6.82 -0.07 3.76
C ASP A 68 -8.01 -0.47 2.88
N ALA A 69 -8.90 -1.35 3.36
CA ALA A 69 -10.10 -1.75 2.63
C ALA A 69 -11.05 -0.57 2.34
N LEU A 70 -11.21 0.36 3.29
CA LEU A 70 -12.01 1.57 3.07
C LEU A 70 -11.36 2.49 2.02
N PHE A 71 -10.04 2.63 2.03
CA PHE A 71 -9.33 3.43 1.04
C PHE A 71 -9.45 2.84 -0.37
N GLU A 72 -9.21 1.53 -0.50
CA GLU A 72 -9.33 0.77 -1.75
C GLU A 72 -10.72 0.95 -2.39
N VAL A 73 -11.79 0.91 -1.59
CA VAL A 73 -13.15 1.03 -2.14
C VAL A 73 -13.57 2.49 -2.36
N LEU A 74 -13.17 3.41 -1.49
CA LEU A 74 -13.74 4.77 -1.47
C LEU A 74 -12.88 5.85 -2.14
N VAL A 75 -11.57 5.63 -2.22
CA VAL A 75 -10.60 6.62 -2.69
C VAL A 75 -9.89 6.16 -3.94
N GLU A 76 -9.36 4.94 -3.97
CA GLU A 76 -8.59 4.40 -5.10
C GLU A 76 -9.29 4.51 -6.47
N PRO A 77 -10.61 4.30 -6.61
CA PRO A 77 -11.30 4.44 -7.90
C PRO A 77 -11.31 5.87 -8.45
N SER A 78 -10.99 6.88 -7.62
CA SER A 78 -10.85 8.27 -8.04
C SER A 78 -9.44 8.64 -8.50
N ILE A 79 -8.49 7.70 -8.46
CA ILE A 79 -7.11 7.88 -8.92
C ILE A 79 -7.06 7.51 -10.41
N ASP A 80 -7.30 8.50 -11.26
CA ASP A 80 -7.50 8.35 -12.70
C ASP A 80 -6.22 8.52 -13.54
N GLY A 81 -5.19 9.16 -12.99
CA GLY A 81 -3.90 9.43 -13.63
C GLY A 81 -2.68 9.20 -12.72
N PRO A 82 -1.47 9.58 -13.18
CA PRO A 82 -0.24 9.43 -12.43
C PRO A 82 -0.31 10.16 -11.08
N THR A 83 -0.26 9.41 -9.99
CA THR A 83 -0.51 9.94 -8.64
C THR A 83 0.41 9.29 -7.62
N PHE A 84 0.96 10.06 -6.69
CA PHE A 84 1.55 9.56 -5.47
C PHE A 84 0.53 9.64 -4.34
N VAL A 85 0.14 8.50 -3.80
CA VAL A 85 -0.57 8.44 -2.53
C VAL A 85 0.46 8.55 -1.41
N VAL A 86 0.25 9.42 -0.44
CA VAL A 86 1.17 9.70 0.68
C VAL A 86 0.42 9.65 2.02
N ASP A 87 1.11 9.90 3.14
CA ASP A 87 0.48 10.08 4.45
C ASP A 87 -0.33 8.87 4.92
N PHE A 88 0.25 7.68 4.79
CA PHE A 88 -0.37 6.43 5.25
C PHE A 88 -0.46 6.39 6.78
N PRO A 89 -1.50 5.75 7.36
CA PRO A 89 -1.57 5.45 8.78
C PRO A 89 -0.38 4.58 9.22
N LYS A 90 0.14 4.84 10.42
CA LYS A 90 1.24 4.07 11.01
C LYS A 90 0.92 2.58 11.14
N GLU A 91 -0.33 2.26 11.46
CA GLU A 91 -0.79 0.89 11.65
C GLU A 91 -0.81 0.03 10.38
N THR A 92 -0.84 0.65 9.20
CA THR A 92 -0.78 -0.06 7.90
C THR A 92 0.66 -0.21 7.39
N SER A 93 1.63 0.36 8.11
CA SER A 93 2.99 0.62 7.60
C SER A 93 4.07 0.29 8.64
N PRO A 94 4.25 -0.99 9.00
CA PRO A 94 5.09 -1.41 10.13
C PRO A 94 6.57 -1.04 9.99
N LEU A 95 7.09 -0.97 8.76
CA LEU A 95 8.50 -0.70 8.46
C LEU A 95 8.78 0.77 8.11
N ALA A 96 7.75 1.59 7.98
CA ALA A 96 7.89 2.97 7.57
C ALA A 96 8.08 3.90 8.78
N LYS A 97 9.01 4.84 8.67
CA LYS A 97 9.28 5.82 9.72
C LYS A 97 8.08 6.72 9.96
N GLU A 98 7.76 6.98 11.22
CA GLU A 98 6.69 7.91 11.58
C GLU A 98 7.09 9.36 11.24
N ARG A 99 6.14 10.15 10.74
CA ARG A 99 6.34 11.57 10.47
C ARG A 99 6.58 12.32 11.78
N ARG A 100 7.59 13.20 11.75
CA ARG A 100 7.95 14.03 12.92
C ARG A 100 6.90 15.08 13.25
N ASP A 101 6.13 15.53 12.26
CA ASP A 101 5.17 16.63 12.36
C ASP A 101 3.71 16.17 12.40
N ARG A 102 3.43 14.87 12.16
CA ARG A 102 2.08 14.31 12.12
C ARG A 102 2.05 12.91 12.77
N PRO A 103 1.90 12.82 14.10
CA PRO A 103 1.82 11.54 14.80
C PRO A 103 0.70 10.64 14.25
N GLY A 104 0.94 9.34 14.21
CA GLY A 104 0.03 8.34 13.63
C GLY A 104 0.11 8.22 12.10
N VAL A 105 0.94 9.02 11.43
CA VAL A 105 1.18 8.99 9.99
C VAL A 105 2.64 8.68 9.70
N VAL A 106 2.92 7.92 8.65
CA VAL A 106 4.28 7.55 8.25
C VAL A 106 4.75 8.25 6.98
N GLU A 107 6.07 8.35 6.84
CA GLU A 107 6.77 8.83 5.65
C GLU A 107 6.77 7.73 4.56
N ARG A 108 5.58 7.31 4.10
CA ARG A 108 5.36 6.32 3.03
C ARG A 108 4.63 6.95 1.86
N PHE A 109 4.93 6.49 0.65
CA PHE A 109 4.16 6.79 -0.54
C PHE A 109 4.03 5.59 -1.49
N GLU A 110 2.96 5.59 -2.27
CA GLU A 110 2.70 4.62 -3.32
C GLU A 110 2.44 5.36 -4.65
N PRO A 111 3.26 5.15 -5.69
CA PRO A 111 2.90 5.57 -7.03
C PRO A 111 1.77 4.72 -7.61
N TYR A 112 0.77 5.40 -8.14
CA TYR A 112 -0.33 4.85 -8.91
C TYR A 112 -0.28 5.34 -10.35
N LEU A 113 -0.57 4.46 -11.29
CA LEU A 113 -0.70 4.77 -12.71
C LEU A 113 -1.89 3.98 -13.28
N PHE A 114 -2.82 4.70 -13.93
CA PHE A 114 -4.06 4.12 -14.48
C PHE A 114 -4.91 3.34 -13.46
N GLY A 115 -4.90 3.76 -12.19
CA GLY A 115 -5.61 3.10 -11.09
C GLY A 115 -4.94 1.81 -10.62
N MET A 116 -3.67 1.58 -10.95
CA MET A 116 -2.87 0.48 -10.43
C MET A 116 -1.72 1.05 -9.60
N GLU A 117 -1.54 0.56 -8.38
CA GLU A 117 -0.31 0.77 -7.63
C GLU A 117 0.86 0.15 -8.42
N ILE A 118 1.92 0.91 -8.71
CA ILE A 118 3.08 0.44 -9.49
C ILE A 118 4.35 0.32 -8.62
N GLY A 119 4.25 0.67 -7.35
CA GLY A 119 5.34 0.56 -6.40
C GLY A 119 4.96 1.07 -5.02
N ASN A 120 5.88 0.92 -4.09
CA ASN A 120 5.75 1.32 -2.70
C ASN A 120 7.11 1.80 -2.19
N SER A 121 7.12 2.90 -1.45
CA SER A 121 8.35 3.53 -0.98
C SER A 121 8.13 4.20 0.37
N PHE A 122 9.17 4.24 1.20
CA PHE A 122 9.10 4.90 2.49
C PHE A 122 10.49 5.28 2.99
N SER A 123 10.54 6.29 3.88
CA SER A 123 11.68 6.45 4.77
C SER A 123 11.74 5.23 5.69
N GLU A 124 12.84 4.51 5.64
CA GLU A 124 13.04 3.27 6.39
C GLU A 124 13.03 3.54 7.91
N LEU A 125 12.31 2.70 8.65
CA LEU A 125 12.38 2.71 10.10
C LEU A 125 13.72 2.13 10.54
N ASN A 126 14.61 3.02 10.96
CA ASN A 126 15.96 2.68 11.38
C ASN A 126 16.18 2.69 12.90
N ASP A 127 15.12 2.87 13.69
CA ASP A 127 15.16 2.75 15.14
C ASP A 127 14.85 1.30 15.55
N PRO A 128 15.83 0.53 16.08
CA PRO A 128 15.63 -0.87 16.45
C PRO A 128 14.65 -1.04 17.61
N ILE A 129 14.54 -0.06 18.52
CA ILE A 129 13.63 -0.13 19.66
C ILE A 129 12.20 0.02 19.17
N GLU A 130 11.95 1.00 18.30
CA GLU A 130 10.64 1.17 17.69
C GLU A 130 10.27 -0.03 16.80
N GLN A 131 11.21 -0.52 15.98
CA GLN A 131 10.95 -1.65 15.09
C GLN A 131 10.57 -2.92 15.87
N ARG A 132 11.23 -3.19 17.00
CA ARG A 132 10.87 -4.30 17.89
C ARG A 132 9.44 -4.14 18.42
N ALA A 133 9.10 -2.96 18.93
CA ALA A 133 7.75 -2.69 19.44
C ALA A 133 6.67 -2.92 18.37
N ARG A 134 6.96 -2.57 17.11
CA ARG A 134 6.04 -2.80 15.98
C ARG A 134 5.89 -4.29 15.64
N PHE A 135 6.99 -5.05 15.60
CA PHE A 135 6.91 -6.51 15.40
C PHE A 135 6.13 -7.20 16.53
N GLU A 136 6.33 -6.80 17.78
CA GLU A 136 5.59 -7.35 18.91
C GLU A 136 4.09 -7.04 18.83
N ALA A 137 3.73 -5.83 18.39
CA ALA A 137 2.34 -5.45 18.15
C ALA A 137 1.71 -6.30 17.03
N GLN A 138 2.41 -6.50 15.91
CA GLN A 138 1.93 -7.33 14.79
C GLN A 138 1.85 -8.81 15.15
N ARG A 139 2.75 -9.32 15.99
CA ARG A 139 2.68 -10.70 16.49
C ARG A 139 1.36 -10.98 17.22
N GLY A 140 0.82 -9.98 17.93
CA GLY A 140 -0.49 -10.07 18.59
C GLY A 140 -1.66 -10.17 17.60
N LEU A 141 -1.47 -9.74 16.36
CA LEU A 141 -2.46 -9.76 15.28
C LEU A 141 -2.43 -11.04 14.43
N ARG A 142 -1.36 -11.87 14.52
CA ARG A 142 -1.20 -13.11 13.73
C ARG A 142 -2.39 -14.08 13.80
N GLY A 143 -3.09 -14.15 14.94
CA GLY A 143 -4.28 -14.99 15.06
C GLY A 143 -5.48 -14.51 14.23
N LYS A 144 -5.45 -13.26 13.75
CA LYS A 144 -6.53 -12.57 13.05
C LYS A 144 -6.16 -12.22 11.59
N GLU A 145 -4.90 -11.90 11.32
CA GLU A 145 -4.37 -11.55 9.99
C GLU A 145 -3.71 -12.74 9.26
N GLY A 146 -3.67 -13.92 9.88
CA GLY A 146 -3.15 -15.13 9.24
C GLY A 146 -1.63 -15.12 9.03
N GLU A 147 -1.17 -15.76 7.95
CA GLU A 147 0.25 -15.92 7.60
C GLU A 147 0.95 -14.61 7.19
N GLU A 148 0.19 -13.55 6.89
CA GLU A 148 0.72 -12.27 6.37
C GLU A 148 1.31 -11.35 7.44
N ALA A 149 0.98 -11.58 8.72
CA ALA A 149 1.53 -10.77 9.81
C ALA A 149 3.02 -11.07 10.04
N GLN A 150 3.81 -9.99 10.10
CA GLN A 150 5.28 -10.08 10.21
C GLN A 150 5.71 -10.82 11.47
N GLN A 151 6.78 -11.60 11.34
CA GLN A 151 7.40 -12.30 12.46
C GLN A 151 8.46 -11.40 13.10
N VAL A 152 8.71 -11.61 14.38
CA VAL A 152 9.86 -10.99 15.04
C VAL A 152 11.13 -11.62 14.46
N ASP A 153 11.85 -10.86 13.63
CA ASP A 153 13.14 -11.25 13.09
C ASP A 153 14.26 -10.68 13.97
N GLU A 154 14.81 -11.52 14.83
CA GLU A 154 15.87 -11.13 15.77
C GLU A 154 17.20 -10.81 15.08
N ASP A 155 17.46 -11.38 13.89
CA ASP A 155 18.69 -11.08 13.15
C ASP A 155 18.59 -9.71 12.47
N PHE A 156 17.42 -9.41 11.89
CA PHE A 156 17.13 -8.07 11.36
C PHE A 156 17.21 -6.98 12.44
N LEU A 157 16.60 -7.21 13.62
CA LEU A 157 16.69 -6.27 14.73
C LEU A 157 18.14 -6.05 15.19
N ARG A 158 18.92 -7.13 15.31
CA ARG A 158 20.35 -7.02 15.63
C ARG A 158 21.12 -6.24 14.57
N ALA A 159 20.80 -6.41 13.29
CA ALA A 159 21.43 -5.64 12.21
C ALA A 159 21.12 -4.14 12.35
N LEU A 160 19.88 -3.77 12.69
CA LEU A 160 19.50 -2.37 12.96
C LEU A 160 20.25 -1.79 14.17
N GLU A 161 20.50 -2.59 15.22
CA GLU A 161 21.24 -2.17 16.42
C GLU A 161 22.71 -1.80 16.13
N TYR A 162 23.32 -2.35 15.07
CA TYR A 162 24.65 -1.91 14.61
C TYR A 162 24.63 -0.52 13.96
N GLY A 163 23.45 -0.02 13.59
CA GLY A 163 23.23 1.31 13.05
C GLY A 163 22.97 1.30 11.56
N MET A 164 21.69 1.34 11.19
CA MET A 164 21.27 1.65 9.82
C MET A 164 21.16 3.19 9.66
N PRO A 165 21.85 3.80 8.67
CA PRO A 165 21.70 5.23 8.40
C PRO A 165 20.26 5.55 7.94
N PRO A 166 19.83 6.83 7.99
CA PRO A 166 18.59 7.24 7.35
C PRO A 166 18.60 6.81 5.87
N THR A 167 17.61 5.99 5.51
CA THR A 167 17.55 5.30 4.21
C THR A 167 16.14 5.45 3.63
N GLY A 168 16.03 5.51 2.30
CA GLY A 168 14.76 5.41 1.60
C GLY A 168 14.69 4.07 0.86
N GLY A 169 13.60 3.34 1.07
CA GLY A 169 13.30 2.10 0.36
C GLY A 169 12.41 2.35 -0.84
N LEU A 170 12.56 1.55 -1.90
CA LEU A 170 11.68 1.56 -3.07
C LEU A 170 11.49 0.14 -3.60
N GLY A 171 10.25 -0.30 -3.62
CA GLY A 171 9.79 -1.47 -4.38
C GLY A 171 9.03 -1.01 -5.62
N VAL A 172 9.28 -1.68 -6.76
CA VAL A 172 8.60 -1.39 -8.03
C VAL A 172 8.03 -2.68 -8.60
N GLY A 173 6.75 -2.65 -8.97
CA GLY A 173 6.08 -3.77 -9.63
C GLY A 173 6.44 -3.83 -11.11
N ILE A 174 7.53 -4.51 -11.46
CA ILE A 174 8.02 -4.60 -12.84
C ILE A 174 6.98 -5.23 -13.78
N ASP A 175 6.23 -6.23 -13.34
CA ASP A 175 5.19 -6.85 -14.16
C ASP A 175 4.04 -5.89 -14.45
N ARG A 176 3.62 -5.09 -13.46
CA ARG A 176 2.59 -4.05 -13.65
C ARG A 176 3.07 -2.96 -14.62
N LEU A 177 4.35 -2.57 -14.53
CA LEU A 177 4.95 -1.66 -15.52
C LEU A 177 4.97 -2.28 -16.93
N ALA A 178 5.36 -3.56 -17.04
CA ALA A 178 5.35 -4.26 -18.32
C ALA A 178 3.93 -4.34 -18.90
N MET A 179 2.91 -4.61 -18.08
CA MET A 179 1.50 -4.59 -18.50
C MET A 179 1.12 -3.23 -19.09
N ILE A 180 1.44 -2.16 -18.37
CA ILE A 180 1.11 -0.79 -18.79
C ILE A 180 1.82 -0.43 -20.10
N PHE A 181 3.13 -0.65 -20.20
CA PHE A 181 3.92 -0.27 -21.37
C PHE A 181 3.65 -1.15 -22.61
N ALA A 182 3.19 -2.39 -22.41
CA ALA A 182 2.82 -3.29 -23.49
C ALA A 182 1.31 -3.31 -23.78
N ASP A 183 0.54 -2.43 -23.13
CA ASP A 183 -0.93 -2.37 -23.18
C ASP A 183 -1.62 -3.74 -22.98
N GLN A 184 -1.14 -4.51 -21.99
CA GLN A 184 -1.68 -5.82 -21.64
C GLN A 184 -2.58 -5.74 -20.41
N PRO A 185 -3.85 -6.19 -20.49
CA PRO A 185 -4.81 -6.08 -19.38
C PRO A 185 -4.56 -7.11 -18.26
N SER A 186 -3.73 -8.12 -18.51
CA SER A 186 -3.49 -9.23 -17.58
C SER A 186 -2.00 -9.48 -17.40
N ILE A 187 -1.59 -9.71 -16.16
CA ILE A 187 -0.21 -10.06 -15.80
C ILE A 187 0.27 -11.34 -16.48
N ARG A 188 -0.67 -12.23 -16.85
CA ARG A 188 -0.36 -13.49 -17.55
C ARG A 188 0.22 -13.26 -18.95
N ASP A 189 -0.07 -12.11 -19.55
CA ASP A 189 0.36 -11.79 -20.91
C ASP A 189 1.75 -11.15 -20.97
N VAL A 190 2.31 -10.79 -19.80
CA VAL A 190 3.69 -10.29 -19.66
C VAL A 190 4.63 -11.30 -18.99
N LEU A 191 4.11 -12.48 -18.63
CA LEU A 191 4.87 -13.59 -18.07
C LEU A 191 4.90 -14.75 -19.08
N PHE A 192 6.10 -15.25 -19.42
CA PHE A 192 6.22 -16.38 -20.36
C PHE A 192 5.55 -17.67 -19.85
N PHE A 193 5.58 -17.90 -18.54
CA PHE A 193 5.05 -19.10 -17.89
C PHE A 193 4.26 -18.71 -16.63
N PRO A 194 3.04 -18.18 -16.76
CA PRO A 194 2.23 -17.76 -15.62
C PRO A 194 1.75 -19.00 -14.84
N GLN A 195 1.58 -18.86 -13.52
CA GLN A 195 1.03 -19.93 -12.69
C GLN A 195 -0.37 -20.32 -13.19
N LEU A 196 -0.50 -21.57 -13.64
CA LEU A 196 -1.77 -22.17 -14.02
C LEU A 196 -2.38 -22.86 -12.81
N ARG A 197 -3.72 -22.96 -12.77
CA ARG A 197 -4.35 -23.91 -11.85
C ARG A 197 -3.96 -25.31 -12.31
N PRO A 198 -3.62 -26.23 -11.39
CA PRO A 198 -3.45 -27.62 -11.74
C PRO A 198 -4.68 -28.11 -12.51
N GLU A 199 -4.46 -28.87 -13.58
CA GLU A 199 -5.54 -29.67 -14.15
C GLU A 199 -6.04 -30.61 -13.05
N GLY A 200 -7.34 -30.61 -12.76
CA GLY A 200 -7.88 -31.50 -11.75
C GLY A 200 -7.55 -32.93 -12.13
N ASN A 201 -6.87 -33.67 -11.26
CA ASN A 201 -6.53 -35.08 -11.48
C ASN A 201 -7.78 -35.87 -11.92
N GLU A 202 -7.64 -36.58 -13.04
CA GLU A 202 -8.20 -37.93 -13.14
C GLU A 202 -7.48 -38.88 -12.17
#